data_AF-K7N0U4-F1
#
_entry.id   AF-K7N0U4-F1
#
_cell.length_a   1.000
_cell.length_b   1.000
_cell.length_c   1.000
_cell.angle_alpha   90.00
_cell.angle_beta   90.00
_cell.angle_gamma   90.00
#
_symmetry.space_group_name_H-M   'P 1'
#
loop_
_entity.id
_entity.type
_entity.pdbx_description
1 polymer ?
#
loop_
_entity_poly.entity_id
_entity_poly.type
_entity_poly.pdbx_seq_one_letter_code
_entity_poly.pdbx_strand_id
1 'polypeptide(L)' 'MAQLFHTSASLTINENYDSDVRDDTETFLNRIVPEHTLEGPDDMPAHIKSSMFGCTLAVPITNGKLNMGT' A
#
# COMPACT_ATOMS: atom_id res chain seq x y z
N MET A 1 1.23 12.26 -11.56
CA MET A 1 1.51 10.81 -11.43
C MET A 1 2.59 10.65 -10.39
N ALA A 2 2.43 9.72 -9.47
CA ALA A 2 3.45 9.34 -8.49
C ALA A 2 3.84 7.88 -8.73
N GLN A 3 5.14 7.57 -8.67
CA GLN A 3 5.68 6.23 -8.90
C GLN A 3 6.72 5.88 -7.84
N LEU A 4 6.62 4.64 -7.32
CA LEU A 4 7.57 4.02 -6.42
C LEU A 4 8.53 3.14 -7.22
N PHE A 5 9.84 3.24 -6.95
CA PHE A 5 10.90 2.44 -7.59
C PHE A 5 11.40 1.30 -6.68
N HIS A 6 10.47 0.63 -6.00
CA HIS A 6 10.73 -0.54 -5.15
C HIS A 6 9.74 -1.64 -5.49
N THR A 7 10.17 -2.90 -5.40
CA THR A 7 9.30 -4.05 -5.66
C THR A 7 8.61 -4.55 -4.38
N SER A 8 9.14 -4.21 -3.21
CA SER A 8 8.60 -4.56 -1.89
C SER A 8 7.78 -3.45 -1.22
N ALA A 9 7.44 -2.38 -1.96
CA ALA A 9 6.60 -1.29 -1.48
C ALA A 9 5.63 -0.81 -2.56
N SER A 10 4.45 -0.37 -2.14
CA SER A 10 3.36 0.05 -3.02
C SER A 10 2.78 1.40 -2.63
N LEU A 11 2.00 2.00 -3.54
CA LEU A 11 1.26 3.23 -3.33
C LEU A 11 -0.24 2.92 -3.34
N THR A 12 -0.96 3.42 -2.34
CA THR A 12 -2.43 3.31 -2.27
C THR A 12 -3.04 4.62 -1.78
N ILE A 13 -4.32 4.83 -2.07
CA ILE A 13 -5.14 5.92 -1.54
C ILE A 13 -6.19 5.29 -0.65
N ASN A 14 -6.25 5.75 0.60
CA ASN A 14 -7.23 5.29 1.57
C ASN A 14 -7.74 6.50 2.37
N GLU A 15 -8.66 6.26 3.29
CA GLU A 15 -9.16 7.27 4.22
C GLU A 15 -8.02 7.91 5.04
N ASN A 16 -8.14 9.23 5.27
CA ASN A 16 -7.16 10.05 6.00
C ASN A 16 -7.77 10.72 7.24
N TYR A 17 -8.95 10.27 7.68
CA TYR A 17 -9.60 10.79 8.89
C TYR A 17 -9.28 9.92 10.11
N ASP A 18 -9.67 8.65 10.05
CA ASP A 18 -9.41 7.68 11.12
C ASP A 18 -8.01 7.07 11.00
N SER A 19 -7.24 7.10 12.10
CA SER A 19 -5.91 6.49 12.15
C SER A 19 -5.97 4.97 12.09
N ASP A 20 -7.06 4.37 12.58
CA ASP A 20 -7.21 2.91 12.71
C ASP A 20 -7.24 2.23 11.34
N VAL A 21 -7.62 2.96 10.28
CA VAL A 21 -7.61 2.48 8.89
C VAL A 21 -6.23 1.93 8.48
N ARG A 22 -5.14 2.52 9.01
CA ARG A 22 -3.77 2.07 8.72
C ARG A 22 -3.51 0.72 9.38
N ASP A 23 -3.87 0.61 10.66
CA ASP A 23 -3.65 -0.59 11.46
C ASP A 23 -4.54 -1.75 10.98
N ASP A 24 -5.78 -1.46 10.59
CA ASP A 24 -6.71 -2.43 10.01
C ASP A 24 -6.22 -2.91 8.64
N THR A 25 -5.71 -2.01 7.81
CA THR A 25 -5.13 -2.38 6.51
C THR A 25 -3.91 -3.28 6.71
N GLU A 26 -3.01 -2.93 7.63
CA GLU A 26 -1.85 -3.75 7.97
C GLU A 26 -2.26 -5.12 8.51
N THR A 27 -3.21 -5.15 9.46
CA THR A 27 -3.74 -6.40 10.04
C THR A 27 -4.35 -7.28 8.98
N PHE A 28 -5.13 -6.72 8.06
CA PHE A 28 -5.71 -7.45 6.94
C PHE A 28 -4.62 -8.02 6.03
N LEU A 29 -3.63 -7.21 5.63
CA LEU A 29 -2.52 -7.65 4.77
C LEU A 29 -1.69 -8.76 5.42
N ASN A 30 -1.38 -8.65 6.70
CA ASN A 30 -0.65 -9.68 7.45
C ASN A 30 -1.45 -10.98 7.59
N ARG A 31 -2.79 -10.90 7.58
CA ARG A 31 -3.65 -12.09 7.58
C ARG A 31 -3.67 -12.81 6.23
N ILE A 32 -3.72 -12.07 5.12
CA ILE A 32 -3.82 -12.67 3.78
C ILE A 32 -2.46 -13.03 3.17
N VAL A 33 -1.40 -12.33 3.57
CA VAL A 33 0.00 -12.58 3.19
C VAL A 33 0.82 -12.69 4.48
N PRO A 34 0.78 -13.86 5.15
CA PRO A 34 1.48 -14.05 6.42
C PRO A 34 2.99 -14.10 6.22
N GLU A 35 3.71 -13.69 7.25
CA GLU A 35 5.16 -13.82 7.30
C GLU A 35 5.59 -15.29 7.26
N HIS A 36 6.67 -15.58 6.53
CA HIS A 36 7.18 -16.94 6.38
C HIS A 36 7.94 -17.36 7.66
N THR A 37 7.51 -18.46 8.27
CA THR A 37 8.18 -18.99 9.48
C THR A 37 9.23 -20.06 9.17
N LEU A 38 9.12 -20.75 8.03
CA LEU A 38 9.92 -21.94 7.71
C LEU A 38 11.22 -21.63 6.96
N GLU A 39 11.19 -20.65 6.05
CA GLU A 39 12.33 -20.34 5.17
C GLU A 39 13.27 -19.28 5.76
N GLY A 40 12.91 -18.70 6.90
CA GLY A 40 13.65 -17.61 7.55
C GLY A 40 13.16 -16.23 7.06
N PRO A 41 13.92 -15.15 7.35
CA PRO A 41 13.56 -13.80 6.95
C PRO A 41 13.64 -13.67 5.41
N ASP A 42 12.50 -13.90 4.77
CA ASP A 42 12.24 -13.71 3.35
C ASP A 42 11.38 -12.45 3.17
N ASP A 43 11.69 -11.65 2.15
CA ASP A 43 10.94 -10.44 1.85
C ASP A 43 9.76 -10.69 0.90
N MET A 44 9.51 -11.95 0.49
CA MET A 44 8.39 -12.33 -0.38
C MET A 44 7.03 -11.80 0.09
N PRO A 45 6.67 -11.82 1.40
CA PRO A 45 5.43 -11.21 1.85
C PRO A 45 5.32 -9.73 1.43
N ALA A 46 6.42 -8.98 1.50
CA ALA A 46 6.45 -7.58 1.09
C ALA A 46 6.28 -7.42 -0.43
N HIS A 47 6.90 -8.27 -1.26
CA HIS A 47 6.70 -8.23 -2.73
C HIS A 47 5.26 -8.62 -3.12
N ILE A 48 4.64 -9.58 -2.43
CA ILE A 48 3.24 -9.95 -2.67
C ILE A 48 2.31 -8.79 -2.26
N LYS A 49 2.47 -8.24 -1.04
CA LYS A 49 1.71 -7.08 -0.56
C LYS A 49 1.86 -5.88 -1.50
N SER A 50 3.07 -5.64 -1.99
CA SER A 50 3.36 -4.61 -2.99
C SER A 50 2.58 -4.83 -4.30
N SER A 51 2.56 -6.06 -4.80
CA SER A 51 1.86 -6.44 -6.02
C SER A 51 0.33 -6.29 -5.94
N MET A 52 -0.24 -6.29 -4.73
CA MET A 52 -1.70 -6.12 -4.55
C MET A 52 -2.18 -4.69 -4.81
N PHE A 53 -1.39 -3.67 -4.47
CA PHE A 53 -1.76 -2.27 -4.67
C PHE A 53 -1.07 -1.63 -5.89
N GLY A 54 0.12 -2.11 -6.24
CA GLY A 54 0.93 -1.58 -7.32
C GLY A 54 1.76 -0.36 -6.91
N CYS A 55 2.69 0.03 -7.78
CA CYS A 55 3.70 1.05 -7.48
C CYS A 55 3.39 2.43 -8.09
N THR A 56 2.21 2.64 -8.66
CA THR A 56 1.88 3.88 -9.40
C THR A 56 0.48 4.37 -9.06
N LEU A 57 0.36 5.68 -8.81
CA LEU A 57 -0.93 6.38 -8.67
C LEU A 57 -1.07 7.51 -9.69
N ALA A 58 -2.24 7.54 -10.33
CA ALA A 58 -2.67 8.63 -11.20
C ALA A 58 -3.79 9.41 -10.50
N VAL A 59 -3.46 10.59 -9.96
CA VAL A 59 -4.41 11.46 -9.26
C VAL A 59 -4.70 12.69 -10.12
N PRO A 60 -5.98 13.05 -10.34
CA PRO A 60 -6.32 14.25 -11.08
C PRO A 60 -5.90 15.52 -10.33
N ILE A 61 -5.49 16.54 -11.09
CA ILE A 61 -5.20 17.88 -10.56
C ILE A 61 -6.27 18.84 -11.04
N THR A 62 -6.85 19.60 -10.13
CA THR A 62 -7.83 20.66 -10.44
C THR A 62 -7.43 21.91 -9.67
N ASN A 63 -7.27 23.04 -10.38
CA ASN A 63 -6.85 24.32 -9.79
C ASN A 63 -5.58 24.22 -8.92
N GLY A 64 -4.59 23.45 -9.38
CA GLY A 64 -3.30 23.28 -8.68
C GLY A 64 -3.35 22.40 -7.43
N LYS A 65 -4.46 21.70 -7.16
CA LYS A 65 -4.60 20.79 -6.03
C LYS A 65 -4.93 19.37 -6.48
N LEU A 66 -4.54 18.38 -5.68
CA LEU A 66 -5.01 17.00 -5.82
C LEU A 66 -6.54 17.01 -5.69
N ASN A 67 -7.21 16.46 -6.70
CA ASN A 67 -8.66 16.37 -6.74
C ASN A 67 -9.09 15.02 -6.15
N MET A 68 -9.24 15.02 -4.82
CA MET A 68 -9.55 13.86 -3.99
C MET A 68 -10.99 13.92 -3.46
N GLY A 69 -11.50 12.80 -2.98
CA GLY A 69 -12.72 12.78 -2.16
C GLY A 69 -12.55 13.52 -0.83
N THR A 70 -13.65 13.67 -0.10
CA THR A 70 -13.69 14.17 1.27
C THR A 70 -13.30 13.10 2.27
#